data_AF-A0A392QPI9-F1
#
_entry.id   AF-A0A392QPI9-F1
#
_cell.length_a   1.000
_cell.length_b   1.000
_cell.length_c   1.000
_cell.angle_alpha   90.00
_cell.angle_beta   90.00
_cell.angle_gamma   90.00
#
_symmetry.space_group_name_H-M   'P 1'
#
loop_
_entity.id
_entity.type
_entity.pdbx_description
1 polymer ?
#
loop_
_entity_poly.entity_id
_entity_poly.type
_entity_poly.pdbx_seq_one_letter_code
_entity_poly.pdbx_strand_id
1 'polypeptide(L)'
;MAESSNFMQPAIPKFDGFYEHWSMLMENLLRSKEYWGLIENFVVIAPANLTAEQRGLADESKLRDLKVKNYRFQSIDRSILETILVRDTAKDIWDAMKRKYQVSSIKGEASSIAGFEA
;
A
#
# COMPACT_ATOMS: atom_id res chain seq x y z
N MET A 1 -33.85 11.67 -6.50
CA MET A 1 -33.31 11.13 -5.24
C MET A 1 -32.03 10.43 -5.60
N ALA A 2 -30.88 10.91 -5.10
CA ALA A 2 -29.60 10.26 -5.39
C ALA A 2 -29.57 8.97 -4.58
N GLU A 3 -29.65 7.86 -5.28
CA GLU A 3 -29.52 6.51 -4.75
C GLU A 3 -28.12 6.45 -4.14
N SER A 4 -28.03 6.58 -2.81
CA SER A 4 -26.78 6.34 -2.10
C SER A 4 -26.50 4.85 -2.25
N SER A 5 -25.84 4.49 -3.36
CA SER A 5 -25.32 3.16 -3.60
C SER A 5 -24.33 2.88 -2.48
N ASN A 6 -24.84 2.28 -1.42
CA ASN A 6 -24.10 1.75 -0.30
C ASN A 6 -23.38 0.49 -0.81
N PHE A 7 -22.56 0.65 -1.86
CA PHE A 7 -21.54 -0.33 -2.20
C PHE A 7 -20.75 -0.48 -0.92
N MET A 8 -20.96 -1.62 -0.24
CA MET A 8 -20.33 -1.93 1.04
C MET A 8 -18.89 -1.48 0.96
N GLN A 9 -18.49 -0.56 1.83
CA GLN A 9 -17.16 0.02 1.73
C GLN A 9 -16.15 -1.11 1.69
N PRO A 10 -15.28 -1.18 0.66
CA PRO A 10 -14.37 -2.29 0.51
C PRO A 10 -13.55 -2.41 1.78
N ALA A 11 -13.66 -3.56 2.44
CA ALA A 11 -12.94 -3.82 3.68
C ALA A 11 -11.44 -3.70 3.41
N ILE A 12 -10.70 -3.15 4.38
CA ILE A 12 -9.25 -3.08 4.28
C ILE A 12 -8.74 -4.53 4.31
N PRO A 13 -8.09 -5.02 3.24
CA PRO A 13 -7.63 -6.40 3.20
C PRO A 13 -6.58 -6.60 4.29
N LYS A 14 -6.65 -7.71 5.01
CA LYS A 14 -5.65 -8.08 6.00
C LYS A 14 -4.56 -8.89 5.32
N PHE A 15 -3.31 -8.63 5.68
CA PHE A 15 -2.19 -9.44 5.22
C PHE A 15 -2.14 -10.73 6.01
N ASP A 16 -2.16 -11.86 5.29
CA ASP A 16 -2.22 -13.22 5.84
C ASP A 16 -1.00 -14.07 5.44
N GLY A 17 0.02 -13.45 4.85
CA GLY A 17 1.22 -14.11 4.33
C GLY A 17 1.24 -14.25 2.80
N PHE A 18 0.10 -14.15 2.12
CA PHE A 18 0.01 -14.26 0.66
C PHE A 18 0.16 -12.89 -0.01
N TYR A 19 1.39 -12.51 -0.33
CA TYR A 19 1.69 -11.19 -0.87
C TYR A 19 0.94 -10.87 -2.15
N GLU A 20 0.88 -11.80 -3.11
CA GLU A 20 0.24 -11.54 -4.41
C GLU A 20 -1.25 -11.26 -4.25
N HIS A 21 -1.96 -12.10 -3.50
CA HIS A 21 -3.38 -11.91 -3.22
C HIS A 21 -3.65 -10.59 -2.48
N TRP A 22 -2.90 -10.34 -1.40
CA TRP A 22 -3.00 -9.10 -0.64
C TRP A 22 -2.74 -7.86 -1.49
N SER A 23 -1.69 -7.89 -2.32
CA SER A 23 -1.29 -6.77 -3.16
C SER A 23 -2.36 -6.44 -4.20
N MET A 24 -3.01 -7.45 -4.78
CA MET A 24 -4.10 -7.29 -5.73
C MET A 24 -5.31 -6.58 -5.09
N LEU A 25 -5.71 -7.01 -3.88
CA LEU A 25 -6.82 -6.39 -3.14
C LEU A 25 -6.49 -4.97 -2.69
N MET A 26 -5.28 -4.75 -2.16
CA MET A 26 -4.84 -3.44 -1.67
C MET A 26 -4.68 -2.44 -2.81
N GLU A 27 -4.13 -2.87 -3.96
CA GLU A 27 -4.04 -2.05 -5.17
C GLU A 27 -5.43 -1.59 -5.62
N ASN A 28 -6.39 -2.51 -5.72
CA ASN A 28 -7.76 -2.19 -6.12
C ASN A 28 -8.44 -1.19 -5.15
N LEU A 29 -8.27 -1.39 -3.84
CA LEU A 29 -8.76 -0.46 -2.81
C LEU A 29 -8.21 0.97 -3.01
N LEU A 30 -6.97 1.11 -3.46
CA LEU A 30 -6.33 2.41 -3.63
C LEU A 30 -6.68 3.07 -4.95
N ARG A 31 -6.78 2.28 -6.02
CA ARG A 31 -7.22 2.76 -7.33
C ARG A 31 -8.66 3.29 -7.24
N SER A 32 -9.55 2.58 -6.56
CA SER A 32 -10.93 3.04 -6.31
C SER A 32 -11.04 4.30 -5.45
N LYS A 33 -9.98 4.67 -4.73
CA LYS A 33 -9.88 5.91 -3.94
C LYS A 33 -8.96 6.97 -4.56
N GLU A 34 -8.48 6.73 -5.77
CA GLU A 34 -7.56 7.63 -6.50
C GLU A 34 -6.25 7.92 -5.73
N TYR A 35 -5.81 6.98 -4.88
CA TYR A 35 -4.61 7.09 -4.07
C TYR A 35 -3.41 6.33 -4.65
N TRP A 36 -3.63 5.49 -5.66
CA TRP A 36 -2.57 4.66 -6.25
C TRP A 36 -1.39 5.47 -6.78
N GLY A 37 -1.65 6.70 -7.26
CA GLY A 37 -0.61 7.62 -7.70
C GLY A 37 0.46 7.92 -6.65
N LEU A 38 0.18 7.76 -5.35
CA LEU A 38 1.19 7.94 -4.27
C LEU A 38 2.15 6.76 -4.11
N ILE A 39 1.78 5.59 -4.65
CA ILE A 39 2.59 4.38 -4.62
C ILE A 39 3.47 4.29 -5.88
N GLU A 40 2.92 4.71 -7.02
CA GLU A 40 3.65 4.82 -8.30
C GLU A 40 4.54 6.06 -8.34
N ASN A 41 3.95 7.23 -8.07
CA ASN A 41 4.62 8.52 -8.15
C ASN A 41 4.94 8.96 -6.72
N PHE A 42 6.21 9.27 -6.47
CA PHE A 42 6.65 9.77 -5.16
C PHE A 42 5.77 10.95 -4.71
N VAL A 43 5.57 11.06 -3.39
CA VAL A 43 5.00 12.26 -2.78
C VAL A 43 5.77 13.45 -3.32
N VAL A 44 5.08 14.44 -3.91
CA VAL A 44 5.73 15.63 -4.45
C VAL A 44 6.31 16.40 -3.26
N ILE A 45 7.60 16.20 -3.00
CA ILE A 45 8.34 16.97 -2.01
C ILE A 45 8.56 18.35 -2.64
N ALA A 46 7.82 19.35 -2.16
CA ALA A 46 7.88 20.68 -2.73
C ALA A 46 9.31 21.25 -2.67
N PRO A 47 9.81 21.86 -3.76
CA PRO A 47 11.06 22.61 -3.74
C PRO A 47 10.94 23.84 -2.83
N ALA A 48 12.08 24.29 -2.28
CA ALA A 48 12.16 25.33 -1.23
C ALA A 48 11.58 26.71 -1.60
N ASN A 49 11.29 26.98 -2.87
CA ASN A 49 10.67 28.22 -3.35
C ASN A 49 9.20 27.95 -3.73
N LEU A 50 8.28 28.19 -2.80
CA LEU A 50 6.86 27.88 -2.93
C LEU A 50 6.04 29.12 -3.34
N THR A 51 5.28 29.05 -4.44
CA THR A 51 4.04 29.83 -4.58
C THR A 51 2.92 29.19 -3.75
N ALA A 52 1.93 30.00 -3.33
CA ALA A 52 0.85 29.56 -2.43
C ALA A 52 0.09 28.32 -2.95
N GLU A 53 -0.06 28.19 -4.27
CA GLU A 53 -0.72 27.07 -4.94
C GLU A 53 0.08 25.76 -4.83
N GLN A 54 1.43 25.83 -4.94
CA GLN A 54 2.30 24.66 -4.78
C GLN A 54 2.31 24.14 -3.33
N ARG A 55 2.12 25.04 -2.35
CA ARG A 55 2.03 24.67 -0.94
C ARG A 55 0.76 23.86 -0.66
N GLY A 56 -0.38 24.27 -1.22
CA GLY A 56 -1.64 23.55 -1.11
C GLY A 56 -1.55 22.12 -1.66
N LEU A 57 -0.91 21.94 -2.82
CA LEU A 57 -0.69 20.62 -3.43
C LEU A 57 0.21 19.71 -2.56
N ALA A 58 1.24 20.27 -1.93
CA ALA A 58 2.12 19.50 -1.06
C ALA A 58 1.43 19.05 0.23
N ASP A 59 0.63 19.93 0.85
CA ASP A 59 -0.19 19.58 2.02
C ASP A 59 -1.26 18.53 1.67
N GLU A 60 -1.90 18.65 0.50
CA GLU A 60 -2.85 17.64 0.03
C GLU A 60 -2.17 16.28 -0.21
N SER A 61 -0.99 16.27 -0.85
CA SER A 61 -0.22 15.06 -1.09
C SER A 61 0.19 14.37 0.22
N LYS A 62 0.65 15.13 1.22
CA LYS A 62 0.94 14.62 2.57
C LYS A 62 -0.30 14.05 3.25
N LEU A 63 -1.44 14.73 3.17
CA LEU A 63 -2.68 14.24 3.76
C LEU A 63 -3.13 12.93 3.12
N ARG A 64 -3.02 12.83 1.78
CA ARG A 64 -3.32 11.59 1.06
C ARG A 64 -2.34 10.48 1.46
N ASP A 65 -1.03 10.77 1.59
CA ASP A 65 -0.04 9.79 2.08
C ASP A 65 -0.39 9.25 3.47
N LEU A 66 -0.76 10.13 4.41
CA LEU A 66 -1.20 9.72 5.76
C LEU A 66 -2.43 8.80 5.72
N LYS A 67 -3.41 9.07 4.85
CA LYS A 67 -4.58 8.19 4.66
C LYS A 67 -4.16 6.81 4.15
N VAL A 68 -3.24 6.78 3.19
CA VAL A 68 -2.72 5.53 2.64
C VAL A 68 -1.96 4.75 3.70
N LYS A 69 -1.11 5.40 4.51
CA LYS A 69 -0.41 4.76 5.65
C LYS A 69 -1.38 4.14 6.64
N ASN A 70 -2.48 4.82 6.96
CA ASN A 70 -3.51 4.28 7.84
C ASN A 70 -4.15 2.99 7.29
N TYR A 71 -4.35 2.88 5.98
CA TYR A 71 -4.80 1.62 5.40
C TYR A 71 -3.76 0.51 5.58
N ARG A 72 -2.46 0.81 5.48
CA ARG A 72 -1.38 -0.18 5.66
C ARG A 72 -1.29 -0.64 7.10
N PHE A 73 -1.33 0.28 8.06
CA PHE A 73 -1.29 -0.07 9.49
C PHE A 73 -2.50 -0.88 9.93
N GLN A 74 -3.66 -0.66 9.32
CA GLN A 74 -4.82 -1.51 9.54
C GLN A 74 -4.71 -2.85 8.82
N SER A 75 -3.93 -2.92 7.76
CA SER A 75 -3.82 -4.10 6.90
C SER A 75 -2.78 -5.12 7.40
N ILE A 76 -1.73 -4.66 8.08
CA ILE A 76 -0.64 -5.52 8.57
C ILE A 76 -0.62 -5.61 10.10
N ASP A 77 -0.21 -6.75 10.63
CA ASP A 77 -0.03 -6.92 12.06
C ASP A 77 1.14 -6.11 12.62
N ARG A 78 1.07 -5.83 13.93
CA ARG A 78 2.12 -5.10 14.65
C ARG A 78 3.51 -5.72 14.47
N SER A 79 3.59 -7.04 14.53
CA SER A 79 4.86 -7.77 14.38
C SER A 79 5.51 -7.50 13.02
N ILE A 80 4.70 -7.43 11.95
CA ILE A 80 5.18 -7.11 10.60
C ILE A 80 5.62 -5.66 10.54
N LEU A 81 4.83 -4.74 11.08
CA LEU A 81 5.16 -3.32 11.14
C LEU A 81 6.49 -3.06 11.85
N GLU A 82 6.75 -3.75 12.97
CA GLU A 82 8.02 -3.64 13.71
C GLU A 82 9.24 -4.12 12.90
N THR A 83 9.03 -4.92 11.85
CA THR A 83 10.11 -5.32 10.92
C THR A 83 10.40 -4.29 9.82
N ILE A 84 9.57 -3.25 9.67
CA ILE A 84 9.73 -2.22 8.63
C ILE A 84 10.52 -1.03 9.19
N LEU A 85 11.79 -0.94 8.77
CA LEU A 85 12.72 0.09 9.25
C LEU A 85 12.38 1.49 8.73
N VAL A 86 12.09 1.61 7.44
CA VAL A 86 11.73 2.88 6.77
C VAL A 86 10.23 2.89 6.51
N ARG A 87 9.53 3.88 7.08
CA ARG A 87 8.07 4.02 7.02
C ARG A 87 7.64 5.49 6.95
N ASP A 88 8.47 6.30 6.30
CA ASP A 88 8.25 7.74 6.18
C ASP A 88 7.04 8.01 5.29
N THR A 89 6.96 7.33 4.15
CA THR A 89 5.84 7.36 3.21
C THR A 89 5.07 6.04 3.15
N ALA A 90 3.86 6.08 2.59
CA ALA A 90 3.10 4.89 2.26
C ALA A 90 3.83 3.97 1.27
N LYS A 91 4.62 4.56 0.37
CA LYS A 91 5.42 3.84 -0.61
C LYS A 91 6.54 3.04 0.06
N ASP A 92 7.21 3.60 1.06
CA ASP A 92 8.27 2.88 1.80
C ASP A 92 7.74 1.58 2.43
N ILE A 93 6.54 1.66 3.02
CA ILE A 93 5.87 0.50 3.63
C ILE A 93 5.52 -0.53 2.56
N TRP A 94 4.98 -0.09 1.42
CA TRP A 94 4.65 -0.97 0.29
C TRP A 94 5.89 -1.68 -0.27
N ASP A 95 6.97 -0.95 -0.52
CA ASP A 95 8.21 -1.51 -1.05
C ASP A 95 8.89 -2.46 -0.04
N ALA A 96 8.81 -2.17 1.26
CA ALA A 96 9.29 -3.07 2.30
C ALA A 96 8.50 -4.40 2.31
N MET A 97 7.17 -4.33 2.24
CA MET A 97 6.29 -5.50 2.12
C MET A 97 6.62 -6.32 0.88
N LYS A 98 6.75 -5.65 -0.28
CA LYS A 98 7.11 -6.27 -1.55
C LYS A 98 8.44 -7.02 -1.47
N ARG A 99 9.49 -6.35 -0.99
CA ARG A 99 10.83 -6.97 -0.87
C ARG A 99 10.82 -8.18 0.05
N LYS A 100 10.09 -8.12 1.16
CA LYS A 100 10.06 -9.19 2.16
C LYS A 100 9.24 -10.40 1.73
N TYR A 101 8.06 -10.18 1.14
CA TYR A 101 7.09 -11.26 0.94
C TYR A 101 6.87 -11.66 -0.52
N GLN A 102 7.18 -10.80 -1.50
CA GLN A 102 7.09 -11.20 -2.91
C GLN A 102 8.12 -12.28 -3.25
N VAL A 103 9.35 -12.17 -2.73
CA VAL A 103 10.41 -13.17 -2.98
C VAL A 103 10.12 -14.49 -2.25
N SER A 104 9.48 -14.42 -1.09
CA SER A 104 9.11 -15.60 -0.30
C SER A 104 8.01 -16.43 -0.94
N SER A 105 7.01 -15.81 -1.59
CA SER A 105 5.99 -16.53 -2.37
C SER A 105 6.61 -17.36 -3.49
N ILE A 106 7.58 -16.80 -4.23
CA ILE A 106 8.23 -17.48 -5.35
C ILE A 106 9.06 -18.69 -4.87
N LYS A 107 9.71 -18.57 -3.71
CA LYS A 107 10.53 -19.67 -3.13
C LYS A 107 9.67 -20.77 -2.52
N GLY A 108 8.52 -20.43 -1.94
CA GLY A 108 7.55 -21.39 -1.42
C GLY A 108 6.88 -22.20 -2.53
N GLU A 109 6.48 -21.53 -3.62
CA GLU A 109 5.87 -22.18 -4.78
C GLU A 109 6.86 -23.10 -5.52
N ALA A 110 8.10 -22.64 -5.72
CA ALA A 110 9.17 -23.46 -6.32
C ALA A 110 9.52 -24.71 -5.49
N SER A 111 9.36 -24.66 -4.17
CA SER A 111 9.59 -25.82 -3.29
C SER A 111 8.40 -26.79 -3.29
N SER A 112 7.18 -26.29 -3.51
CA SER A 112 5.97 -27.11 -3.55
C SER A 112 5.82 -27.89 -4.87
N ILE A 113 6.31 -27.34 -5.99
CA ILE A 113 6.39 -28.06 -7.28
C ILE A 113 7.47 -29.16 -7.25
N ALA A 114 8.63 -28.89 -6.63
CA ALA A 114 9.71 -29.87 -6.54
C ALA A 114 9.37 -31.08 -5.65
N GLY A 115 8.45 -30.93 -4.69
CA GLY A 115 7.96 -32.04 -3.85
C GLY A 115 6.91 -32.93 -4.53
N PHE A 116 6.47 -32.61 -5.75
CA PHE A 116 5.52 -33.41 -6.52
C PHE A 116 6.19 -34.24 -7.63
N GLU A 117 7.49 -34.02 -7.86
CA GLU A 117 8.31 -34.70 -8.87
C GLU A 117 9.27 -35.75 -8.29
N ALA A 118 9.15 -36.10 -7.00
CA ALA A 118 9.97 -37.12 -6.32
C ALA A 118 9.17 -38.35 -5.88
#